data_AF-A0A377DK71-F1
#
_entry.id   AF-A0A377DK71-F1
#
_cell.length_a   1.000
_cell.length_b   1.000
_cell.length_c   1.000
_cell.angle_alpha   90.00
_cell.angle_beta   90.00
_cell.angle_gamma   90.00
#
_symmetry.space_group_name_H-M   'P 1'
#
loop_
_entity.id
_entity.type
_entity.pdbx_description
1 polymer ?
#
loop_
_entity_poly.entity_id
_entity_poly.type
_entity_poly.pdbx_seq_one_letter_code
_entity_poly.pdbx_strand_id
1 'polypeptide(L)'
;MAYALKITDLDPLEFDLLFERFLNPERVSMPDFDVDFCMEKRDQVIEHVADMYGRDAVSQIITFGTMAAKAVIRDVGRVLGHPYGFVDRISKLIPPDPGMTLAKAFEAEPQLPEIYEADEEVKALIRHGAQTGRGHP
;
A
#
# COMPACT_ATOMS: atom_id res chain seq x y z
N MET A 1 -3.65 20.33 -24.10
CA MET A 1 -4.72 19.49 -24.68
C MET A 1 -5.69 18.97 -23.63
N ALA A 2 -5.24 18.25 -22.59
CA ALA A 2 -6.13 17.68 -21.55
C ALA A 2 -7.02 18.73 -20.86
N TYR A 3 -6.46 19.88 -20.49
CA TYR A 3 -7.21 21.01 -19.93
C TYR A 3 -8.32 21.53 -20.86
N ALA A 4 -8.00 21.76 -22.15
CA ALA A 4 -8.97 22.24 -23.13
C ALA A 4 -10.13 21.24 -23.40
N LEU A 5 -9.87 19.94 -23.25
CA LEU A 5 -10.88 18.88 -23.38
C LEU A 5 -11.65 18.61 -22.08
N LYS A 6 -11.40 19.38 -21.01
CA LYS A 6 -11.99 19.20 -19.68
C LYS A 6 -11.68 17.85 -19.03
N ILE A 7 -10.52 17.28 -19.37
CA ILE A 7 -10.01 16.07 -18.72
C ILE A 7 -9.32 16.45 -17.40
N THR A 8 -8.66 17.60 -17.36
CA THR A 8 -8.02 18.16 -16.16
C THR A 8 -8.59 19.55 -15.87
N ASP A 9 -8.67 19.93 -14.61
CA ASP A 9 -9.26 21.20 -14.19
C ASP A 9 -8.26 22.37 -14.06
N LEU A 10 -6.95 22.10 -14.20
CA LEU A 10 -5.88 23.09 -14.05
C LEU A 10 -5.31 23.55 -15.40
N ASP A 11 -5.07 24.86 -15.53
CA ASP A 11 -4.39 25.45 -16.69
C ASP A 11 -2.88 25.19 -16.62
N PRO A 12 -2.31 24.36 -17.50
CA PRO A 12 -0.89 24.04 -17.46
C PRO A 12 0.02 25.23 -17.78
N LEU A 13 -0.46 26.23 -18.54
CA LEU A 13 0.35 27.40 -18.91
C LEU A 13 0.49 28.39 -17.76
N GLU A 14 -0.50 28.47 -16.86
CA GLU A 14 -0.44 29.34 -15.69
C GLU A 14 0.58 28.84 -14.65
N PHE A 15 0.76 27.51 -14.56
CA PHE A 15 1.63 26.85 -13.58
C PHE A 15 2.92 26.27 -14.18
N ASP A 16 3.28 26.64 -15.41
CA ASP A 16 4.45 26.14 -16.14
C ASP A 16 4.57 24.59 -16.16
N LEU A 17 3.42 23.90 -16.27
CA LEU A 17 3.38 22.44 -16.32
C LEU A 17 3.79 21.93 -17.71
N LEU A 18 4.86 21.14 -17.76
CA LEU A 18 5.42 20.61 -18.99
C LEU A 18 4.64 19.40 -19.52
N PHE A 19 4.27 19.43 -20.81
CA PHE A 19 3.57 18.32 -21.47
C PHE A 19 4.46 17.09 -21.66
N GLU A 20 5.75 17.29 -21.90
CA GLU A 20 6.73 16.24 -22.16
C GLU A 20 6.97 15.35 -20.93
N ARG A 21 6.63 15.83 -19.73
CA ARG A 21 6.63 15.01 -18.51
C ARG A 21 5.58 13.91 -18.57
N PHE A 22 4.47 14.20 -19.25
CA PHE A 22 3.34 13.30 -19.46
C PHE A 22 3.57 12.38 -20.66
N LEU A 23 3.90 12.95 -21.83
CA LEU A 23 4.18 12.20 -23.05
C LEU A 23 5.42 12.76 -23.75
N ASN A 24 6.54 12.06 -23.61
CA ASN A 24 7.80 12.43 -24.23
C ASN A 24 7.86 11.88 -25.68
N PRO A 25 7.96 12.73 -26.72
CA PRO A 25 8.01 12.28 -28.11
C PRO A 25 9.26 11.45 -28.46
N GLU A 26 10.35 11.59 -27.70
CA GLU A 26 11.60 10.84 -27.91
C GLU A 26 11.58 9.46 -27.25
N ARG A 27 10.60 9.19 -26.37
CA ARG A 27 10.43 7.92 -25.69
C ARG A 27 9.13 7.27 -26.14
N VAL A 28 9.22 6.11 -26.79
CA VAL A 28 8.05 5.28 -27.06
C VAL A 28 7.56 4.69 -25.74
N SER A 29 6.61 5.38 -25.12
CA SER A 29 5.88 4.89 -23.95
C SER A 29 4.41 5.17 -24.11
N MET A 30 3.58 4.24 -23.65
CA MET A 30 2.15 4.46 -23.54
C MET A 30 1.91 5.58 -22.51
N PRO A 31 1.14 6.62 -22.86
CA PRO A 31 0.73 7.62 -21.87
C PRO A 31 -0.23 6.98 -20.86
N ASP A 32 -0.01 7.24 -19.57
CA ASP A 32 -0.92 6.83 -18.51
C ASP A 32 -1.46 8.08 -17.82
N PHE A 33 -2.75 8.37 -18.01
CA PHE A 33 -3.42 9.56 -17.46
C PHE A 33 -3.85 9.37 -16.00
N ASP A 34 -3.80 8.14 -15.46
CA ASP A 34 -4.20 7.81 -14.08
C ASP A 34 -5.51 8.51 -13.66
N VAL A 35 -6.57 8.34 -14.46
CA VAL A 35 -7.86 8.98 -14.19
C VAL A 35 -8.61 8.24 -13.10
N ASP A 36 -8.66 8.86 -11.92
CA ASP A 36 -9.44 8.38 -10.77
C ASP A 36 -10.85 8.98 -10.73
N PHE A 37 -11.80 8.22 -10.17
CA PHE A 37 -13.15 8.69 -9.84
C PHE A 37 -13.53 8.28 -8.41
N CYS A 38 -14.45 9.03 -7.81
CA CYS A 38 -14.92 8.76 -6.46
C CYS A 38 -15.57 7.37 -6.36
N MET A 39 -15.21 6.61 -5.31
CA MET A 39 -15.71 5.26 -5.06
C MET A 39 -17.25 5.19 -5.01
N GLU A 40 -17.92 6.23 -4.51
CA GLU A 40 -19.38 6.27 -4.39
C GLU A 40 -20.11 6.16 -5.74
N LYS A 41 -19.51 6.68 -6.82
CA LYS A 41 -20.09 6.66 -8.17
C LYS A 41 -19.50 5.55 -9.05
N ARG A 42 -18.71 4.65 -8.47
CA ARG A 42 -18.00 3.60 -9.19
C ARG A 42 -18.90 2.74 -10.05
N ASP A 43 -20.03 2.30 -9.50
CA ASP A 43 -20.93 1.40 -10.23
C ASP A 43 -21.57 2.10 -11.44
N GLN A 44 -21.82 3.41 -11.35
CA GLN A 44 -22.30 4.21 -12.48
C GLN A 44 -21.26 4.29 -13.60
N VAL A 45 -19.99 4.48 -13.25
CA VAL A 45 -18.89 4.52 -14.21
C VAL A 45 -18.70 3.15 -14.85
N ILE A 46 -18.71 2.07 -14.06
CA ILE A 46 -18.59 0.68 -14.55
C ILE A 46 -19.71 0.37 -15.55
N GLU A 47 -20.96 0.71 -15.22
CA GLU A 47 -22.09 0.49 -16.11
C GLU A 47 -21.92 1.28 -17.42
N HIS A 48 -21.56 2.56 -17.32
CA HIS A 48 -21.33 3.40 -18.50
C HIS A 48 -20.25 2.82 -19.43
N VAL A 49 -19.10 2.38 -18.90
CA VAL A 49 -18.06 1.79 -19.76
C VAL A 49 -18.44 0.41 -20.28
N ALA A 50 -19.22 -0.36 -19.53
CA ALA A 50 -19.75 -1.65 -19.97
C ALA A 50 -20.75 -1.50 -21.13
N ASP A 51 -21.61 -0.49 -21.09
CA ASP A 51 -22.52 -0.15 -22.19
C ASP A 51 -21.76 0.30 -23.44
N MET A 52 -20.68 1.06 -23.25
CA MET A 52 -19.88 1.63 -24.33
C MET A 52 -18.98 0.60 -25.03
N TYR A 53 -18.39 -0.33 -24.29
CA TYR A 53 -17.37 -1.25 -24.80
C TYR A 53 -17.73 -2.74 -24.72
N GLY A 54 -18.88 -3.06 -24.12
CA GLY A 54 -19.34 -4.43 -23.87
C GLY A 54 -18.96 -4.92 -22.48
N ARG A 55 -19.91 -5.54 -21.78
CA ARG A 55 -19.75 -5.98 -20.38
C ARG A 55 -18.58 -6.95 -20.19
N ASP A 56 -18.35 -7.85 -21.14
CA ASP A 56 -17.29 -8.87 -21.09
C ASP A 56 -15.89 -8.30 -21.37
N ALA A 57 -15.81 -7.07 -21.90
CA ALA A 57 -14.54 -6.37 -22.15
C ALA A 57 -14.12 -5.46 -20.98
N VAL A 58 -14.93 -5.38 -19.91
CA VAL A 58 -14.68 -4.53 -18.74
C VAL A 58 -14.47 -5.39 -17.50
N SER A 59 -13.35 -5.19 -16.82
CA SER A 59 -13.03 -5.88 -15.57
C SER A 59 -12.43 -4.95 -14.54
N GLN A 60 -12.46 -5.39 -13.28
CA GLN A 60 -11.87 -4.70 -12.14
C GLN A 60 -10.47 -5.25 -11.87
N ILE A 61 -9.57 -4.38 -11.40
CA ILE A 61 -8.23 -4.78 -10.97
C ILE A 61 -8.28 -5.04 -9.45
N ILE A 62 -7.74 -6.17 -9.01
CA ILE A 62 -7.67 -6.55 -7.60
C ILE A 62 -6.46 -5.91 -6.92
N THR A 63 -6.56 -5.61 -5.63
CA THR A 63 -5.43 -5.24 -4.79
C THR A 63 -5.06 -6.40 -3.87
N PHE A 64 -3.76 -6.61 -3.66
CA PHE A 64 -3.27 -7.63 -2.73
C PHE A 64 -3.07 -7.02 -1.34
N GLY A 65 -3.69 -7.64 -0.33
CA GLY A 65 -3.38 -7.35 1.06
C GLY A 65 -2.13 -8.12 1.48
N THR A 66 -1.01 -7.43 1.62
CA THR A 66 0.21 -8.03 2.18
C THR A 66 0.23 -7.89 3.70
N MET A 67 0.94 -8.79 4.39
CA MET A 67 1.07 -8.69 5.84
C MET A 67 2.07 -7.59 6.20
N ALA A 68 1.56 -6.41 6.58
CA ALA A 68 2.37 -5.34 7.15
C ALA A 68 3.02 -5.79 8.47
N ALA A 69 4.14 -5.16 8.86
CA ALA A 69 4.90 -5.54 10.06
C ALA A 69 4.03 -5.67 11.33
N LYS A 70 3.05 -4.77 11.53
CA LYS A 70 2.08 -4.85 12.63
C LYS A 70 1.15 -6.06 12.55
N ALA A 71 0.66 -6.36 11.35
CA ALA A 71 -0.23 -7.51 11.12
C ALA A 71 0.51 -8.83 11.38
N VAL A 72 1.74 -8.96 10.85
CA VAL A 72 2.61 -10.13 11.07
C VAL A 72 2.80 -10.43 12.55
N ILE A 73 3.16 -9.41 13.35
CA ILE A 73 3.37 -9.57 14.79
C ILE A 73 2.10 -10.02 15.51
N ARG A 74 0.95 -9.44 15.14
CA ARG A 74 -0.35 -9.79 15.71
C ARG A 74 -0.78 -11.22 15.38
N ASP A 75 -0.58 -11.64 14.13
CA ASP A 75 -0.99 -12.96 13.68
C ASP A 75 -0.05 -14.05 14.20
N VAL A 76 1.27 -13.83 14.16
CA VAL A 76 2.24 -14.77 14.74
C VAL A 76 2.06 -14.90 16.24
N GLY A 77 1.88 -13.79 16.97
CA GLY A 77 1.65 -13.84 18.41
C GLY A 77 0.38 -14.60 18.79
N ARG A 78 -0.68 -14.49 17.98
CA ARG A 78 -1.91 -15.27 18.16
C ARG A 78 -1.69 -16.76 17.92
N VAL A 79 -0.95 -17.13 16.88
CA VAL A 79 -0.64 -18.53 16.56
C VAL A 79 0.23 -19.17 17.64
N LEU A 80 1.14 -18.41 18.24
CA LEU A 80 1.95 -18.86 19.37
C LEU A 80 1.18 -18.96 20.70
N GLY A 81 -0.10 -18.55 20.72
CA GLY A 81 -0.97 -18.65 21.89
C GLY A 81 -0.83 -17.51 22.90
N HIS A 82 -0.16 -16.42 22.55
CA HIS A 82 -0.02 -15.28 23.45
C HIS A 82 -1.34 -14.48 23.58
N PRO A 83 -1.64 -13.95 24.78
CA PRO A 83 -2.79 -13.07 24.97
C PRO A 83 -2.70 -11.80 24.13
N TYR A 84 -3.87 -11.29 23.70
CA TYR A 84 -3.93 -10.07 22.87
C TYR A 84 -3.16 -8.88 23.49
N GLY A 85 -3.23 -8.68 24.80
CA GLY A 85 -2.55 -7.57 25.47
C GLY A 85 -1.02 -7.65 25.38
N PHE A 86 -0.45 -8.85 25.40
CA PHE A 86 1.00 -9.05 25.25
C PHE A 86 1.44 -8.67 23.83
N VAL A 87 0.73 -9.16 22.82
CA VAL A 87 1.06 -8.93 21.41
C VAL A 87 0.79 -7.49 21.00
N ASP A 88 -0.29 -6.87 21.51
CA ASP A 88 -0.64 -5.49 21.20
C ASP A 88 0.42 -4.51 21.73
N ARG A 89 0.96 -4.75 22.93
CA ARG A 89 2.06 -3.96 23.51
C ARG A 89 3.28 -3.92 22.57
N ILE A 90 3.65 -5.06 21.98
CA ILE A 90 4.77 -5.14 21.03
C ILE A 90 4.39 -4.47 19.70
N SER A 91 3.18 -4.71 19.19
CA SER A 91 2.74 -4.17 17.90
C SER A 91 2.65 -2.64 17.86
N LYS A 92 2.44 -1.99 19.01
CA LYS A 92 2.40 -0.53 19.14
C LYS A 92 3.76 0.14 19.02
N LEU A 93 4.84 -0.60 19.31
CA LEU A 93 6.22 -0.12 19.14
C LEU A 93 6.63 -0.07 17.67
N ILE A 94 5.89 -0.73 16.78
CA ILE A 94 6.14 -0.61 15.34
C ILE A 94 5.58 0.75 14.87
N PRO A 95 6.40 1.60 14.21
CA PRO A 95 5.92 2.88 13.69
C PRO A 95 4.84 2.69 12.61
N PRO A 96 3.91 3.65 12.43
CA PRO A 96 2.78 3.54 11.51
C PRO A 96 3.12 3.81 10.04
N ASP A 97 4.38 3.99 9.68
CA ASP A 97 4.79 4.40 8.33
C ASP A 97 4.33 3.42 7.23
N PRO A 98 3.82 3.92 6.09
CA PRO A 98 3.58 3.09 4.92
C PRO A 98 4.86 2.36 4.48
N GLY A 99 4.75 1.05 4.23
CA GLY A 99 5.91 0.23 3.85
C GLY A 99 6.89 -0.06 5.00
N MET A 100 6.44 0.04 6.25
CA MET A 100 7.20 -0.36 7.44
C MET A 100 7.50 -1.86 7.42
N THR A 101 8.76 -2.21 7.64
CA THR A 101 9.24 -3.59 7.77
C THR A 101 9.76 -3.81 9.19
N LEU A 102 9.87 -5.07 9.62
CA LEU A 102 10.46 -5.37 10.94
C LEU A 102 11.90 -4.85 11.05
N ALA A 103 12.69 -4.92 9.98
CA ALA A 103 14.05 -4.38 9.98
C ALA A 103 14.07 -2.86 10.21
N LYS A 104 13.23 -2.11 9.48
CA LYS A 104 13.10 -0.64 9.66
C LYS A 104 12.59 -0.28 11.05
N ALA A 105 11.65 -1.06 11.60
CA ALA A 105 11.11 -0.82 12.92
C ALA A 105 12.19 -0.95 14.00
N PHE A 106 13.08 -1.94 13.89
CA PHE A 106 14.21 -2.13 14.82
C PHE A 106 15.23 -0.98 14.79
N GLU A 107 15.41 -0.34 13.64
CA GLU A 107 16.27 0.84 13.53
C GLU A 107 15.59 2.12 14.05
N ALA A 108 14.25 2.21 13.90
CA ALA A 108 13.48 3.40 14.25
C ALA A 108 13.05 3.46 15.72
N GLU A 109 12.82 2.32 16.39
CA GLU A 109 12.37 2.25 17.78
C GLU A 109 13.41 1.52 18.66
N PRO A 110 14.20 2.24 19.48
CA PRO A 110 15.23 1.66 20.34
C PRO A 110 14.71 0.63 21.35
N GLN A 111 13.45 0.72 21.77
CA GLN A 111 12.86 -0.25 22.69
C GLN A 111 12.72 -1.64 22.07
N LEU A 112 12.59 -1.76 20.74
CA LEU A 112 12.43 -3.06 20.06
C LEU A 112 13.67 -3.97 20.24
N PRO A 113 14.90 -3.50 19.98
CA PRO A 113 16.12 -4.23 20.33
C PRO A 113 16.21 -4.60 21.82
N GLU A 114 15.83 -3.69 22.72
CA GLU A 114 15.90 -3.94 24.17
C GLU A 114 14.99 -5.08 24.60
N ILE A 115 13.70 -5.05 24.20
CA ILE A 115 12.76 -6.12 24.53
C ILE A 115 13.06 -7.43 23.79
N TYR A 116 13.70 -7.35 22.63
CA TYR A 116 14.10 -8.53 21.86
C TYR A 116 15.22 -9.32 22.55
N GLU A 117 16.15 -8.63 23.22
CA GLU A 117 17.21 -9.31 23.99
C GLU A 117 16.80 -9.63 25.44
N ALA A 118 15.85 -8.89 26.01
CA ALA A 118 15.40 -9.10 27.38
C ALA A 118 14.37 -10.22 27.55
N ASP A 119 13.60 -10.55 26.50
CA ASP A 119 12.45 -11.45 26.59
C ASP A 119 12.48 -12.53 25.47
N GLU A 120 12.64 -13.79 25.87
CA GLU A 120 12.71 -14.94 24.96
C GLU A 120 11.40 -15.17 24.19
N GLU A 121 10.24 -14.83 24.76
CA GLU A 121 8.95 -14.93 24.06
C GLU A 121 8.88 -13.88 22.95
N VAL A 122 9.33 -12.65 23.22
CA VAL A 122 9.41 -11.57 22.22
C VAL A 122 10.39 -11.93 21.10
N LYS A 123 11.54 -12.52 21.47
CA LYS A 123 12.56 -12.99 20.54
C LYS A 123 12.01 -14.05 19.59
N ALA A 124 11.32 -15.06 20.11
CA ALA A 124 10.68 -16.10 19.32
C ALA A 124 9.61 -15.50 18.38
N LEU A 125 8.75 -14.63 18.91
CA LEU A 125 7.69 -13.98 18.16
C LEU A 125 8.24 -13.14 16.99
N ILE A 126 9.26 -12.32 17.21
CA ILE A 126 9.85 -11.47 16.17
C ILE A 126 10.60 -12.31 15.14
N ARG A 127 11.30 -13.37 15.57
CA ARG A 127 11.99 -14.29 14.66
C ARG A 127 11.01 -14.99 13.71
N HIS A 128 9.92 -15.51 14.25
CA HIS A 128 8.86 -16.13 13.44
C HIS A 128 8.19 -15.08 12.55
N GLY A 129 7.91 -13.88 13.05
CA GLY A 129 7.40 -12.77 12.24
C GLY A 129 8.32 -12.40 11.07
N ALA A 130 9.63 -12.34 11.30
CA ALA A 130 10.61 -12.03 10.26
C ALA A 130 10.73 -13.12 9.19
N GLN A 131 10.38 -14.37 9.51
CA GLN A 131 10.32 -15.47 8.53
C GLN A 131 9.02 -15.41 7.73
N THR A 132 7.87 -15.26 8.40
CA THR A 132 6.55 -15.23 7.76
C THR A 132 6.36 -13.99 6.87
N GLY A 133 6.87 -12.83 7.31
CA GLY A 133 6.77 -11.57 6.57
C GLY A 133 7.61 -11.48 5.29
N ARG A 134 8.57 -12.40 5.07
CA ARG A 134 9.38 -12.48 3.84
C ARG A 134 8.76 -13.35 2.75
N GLY A 135 7.69 -14.08 3.06
CA GLY A 135 7.14 -15.15 2.21
C GLY A 135 5.79 -14.85 1.58
N HIS A 136 5.31 -13.60 1.60
CA HIS A 136 4.07 -13.23 0.92
C HIS A 136 4.36 -12.36 -0.30
N PRO A 137 3.90 -12.78 -1.49
CA PRO A 137 4.07 -12.03 -2.73
C PRO A 137 3.38 -10.67 -2.68
#